data_AF-A0A016V4Y0-F1
#
_entry.id   AF-A0A016V4Y0-F1
#
_cell.length_a   1.000
_cell.length_b   1.000
_cell.length_c   1.000
_cell.angle_alpha   90.00
_cell.angle_beta   90.00
_cell.angle_gamma   90.00
#
_symmetry.space_group_name_H-M   'P 1'
#
loop_
_entity.id
_entity.type
_entity.pdbx_description
1 polymer ?
#
loop_
_entity_poly.entity_id
_entity_poly.type
_entity_poly.pdbx_seq_one_letter_code
_entity_poly.pdbx_strand_id
1 'polypeptide(L)'
;MYLSGIYTAFFCFQDCLETYFYMLMSIFLVAVYVPTREDFFDRKIVGSRIGYLHIIYSSIIVCGVCPTTHWVYLHGGLSNEHVANWLIDIVVLYSLVAAAFFFYVTLIPERLCPGTFDLVGCSHQWWHVLILSAMVYWQRAGAELLSFYRMHESSCENVIMMSARNISSAY
;
A
#
# COMPACT_ATOMS: atom_id res chain seq x y z
N MET A 1 -1.74 -6.52 1.21
CA MET A 1 -1.29 -5.21 1.75
C MET A 1 -2.50 -4.37 2.18
N TYR A 2 -3.42 -4.05 1.27
CA TYR A 2 -4.64 -3.28 1.57
C TYR A 2 -5.51 -3.83 2.69
N LEU A 3 -5.86 -5.13 2.66
CA LEU A 3 -6.76 -5.72 3.67
C LEU A 3 -6.28 -5.46 5.10
N SER A 4 -5.03 -5.84 5.41
CA SER A 4 -4.44 -5.64 6.73
C SER A 4 -4.30 -4.15 7.06
N GLY A 5 -3.81 -3.35 6.12
CA GLY A 5 -3.59 -1.92 6.33
C GLY A 5 -4.85 -1.12 6.60
N ILE A 6 -5.92 -1.35 5.83
CA ILE A 6 -7.23 -0.70 6.02
C ILE A 6 -7.84 -1.15 7.35
N TYR A 7 -7.79 -2.45 7.65
CA TYR A 7 -8.32 -2.98 8.90
C TYR A 7 -7.64 -2.37 10.13
N THR A 8 -6.31 -2.29 10.14
CA THR A 8 -5.57 -1.73 11.28
C THR A 8 -5.72 -0.22 11.38
N ALA A 9 -5.72 0.49 10.25
CA ALA A 9 -5.87 1.95 10.21
C ALA A 9 -7.24 2.40 10.73
N PHE A 10 -8.33 1.75 10.29
CA PHE A 10 -9.70 2.13 10.62
C PHE A 10 -10.32 1.25 11.70
N PHE A 11 -9.51 0.56 12.50
CA PHE A 11 -9.99 -0.33 13.56
C PHE A 11 -10.95 0.36 14.54
N CYS A 12 -10.68 1.63 14.89
CA CYS A 12 -11.52 2.43 15.77
C CYS A 12 -12.70 3.13 15.05
N PHE A 13 -12.77 3.09 13.72
CA PHE A 13 -13.74 3.84 12.89
C PHE A 13 -14.53 2.90 11.98
N GLN A 14 -15.54 2.24 12.53
CA GLN A 14 -16.25 1.16 11.85
C GLN A 14 -16.96 1.60 10.55
N ASP A 15 -17.57 2.79 10.52
CA ASP A 15 -18.26 3.30 9.33
C ASP A 15 -17.29 3.56 8.16
N CYS A 16 -16.11 4.09 8.49
CA CYS A 16 -15.04 4.31 7.51
C CYS A 16 -14.48 2.97 7.01
N LEU A 17 -14.26 2.03 7.94
CA LEU A 17 -13.76 0.70 7.63
C LEU A 17 -14.66 -0.04 6.65
N GLU A 18 -15.97 -0.05 6.88
CA GLU A 18 -16.95 -0.70 6.01
C GLU A 18 -16.92 -0.10 4.59
N THR A 19 -16.90 1.23 4.49
CA THR A 19 -16.80 1.95 3.22
C THR A 19 -15.55 1.52 2.43
N TYR A 20 -14.39 1.44 3.10
CA TYR A 20 -13.15 1.01 2.46
C TYR A 20 -13.11 -0.48 2.12
N PHE A 21 -13.86 -1.33 2.83
CA PHE A 21 -14.02 -2.73 2.43
C PHE A 21 -14.84 -2.89 1.15
N TYR A 22 -15.90 -2.09 0.95
CA TYR A 22 -16.62 -2.07 -0.33
C TYR A 22 -15.72 -1.64 -1.49
N MET A 23 -14.87 -0.62 -1.27
CA MET A 23 -13.85 -0.22 -2.25
C MET A 23 -12.82 -1.35 -2.49
N LEU A 24 -12.39 -2.06 -1.45
CA LEU A 24 -11.44 -3.18 -1.61
C LEU A 24 -12.06 -4.32 -2.42
N MET A 25 -13.35 -4.60 -2.23
CA MET A 25 -14.08 -5.61 -3.01
C MET A 25 -14.10 -5.25 -4.50
N SER A 26 -14.37 -3.97 -4.85
CA SER A 26 -14.37 -3.55 -6.25
C SER A 26 -12.97 -3.64 -6.89
N ILE A 27 -11.92 -3.24 -6.16
CA ILE A 27 -10.53 -3.40 -6.59
C ILE A 27 -10.19 -4.87 -6.81
N PHE A 28 -10.63 -5.76 -5.91
CA PHE A 28 -10.41 -7.21 -6.04
C PHE A 28 -11.05 -7.77 -7.32
N LEU A 29 -12.30 -7.39 -7.61
CA LEU A 29 -12.98 -7.82 -8.84
C LEU A 29 -12.22 -7.35 -10.09
N VAL A 30 -11.76 -6.09 -10.11
CA VAL A 30 -10.94 -5.56 -11.21
C VAL A 30 -9.62 -6.35 -11.33
N ALA A 31 -8.94 -6.61 -10.22
CA ALA A 31 -7.66 -7.30 -10.20
C ALA A 31 -7.74 -8.75 -10.70
N VAL A 32 -8.87 -9.43 -10.47
CA VAL A 32 -9.17 -10.77 -10.99
C VAL A 32 -9.59 -10.72 -12.46
N TYR A 33 -10.39 -9.73 -12.85
CA TYR A 33 -10.91 -9.60 -14.21
C TYR A 33 -9.84 -9.22 -15.24
N VAL A 34 -9.02 -8.22 -14.95
CA VAL A 34 -8.07 -7.65 -15.92
C VAL A 34 -7.11 -8.68 -16.54
N PRO A 35 -6.52 -9.63 -15.78
CA PRO A 35 -5.67 -10.69 -16.35
C PRO A 35 -6.38 -11.69 -17.26
N THR A 36 -7.72 -11.74 -17.26
CA THR A 36 -8.46 -12.66 -18.16
C THR A 36 -8.57 -12.14 -19.59
N ARG A 37 -8.17 -10.88 -19.82
CA ARG A 37 -8.32 -10.18 -21.09
C ARG A 37 -6.96 -10.06 -21.77
N GLU A 38 -6.76 -10.80 -22.86
CA GLU A 38 -5.53 -10.78 -23.67
C GLU A 38 -5.21 -9.38 -24.24
N ASP A 39 -6.26 -8.61 -24.56
CA ASP A 39 -6.15 -7.23 -25.06
C ASP A 39 -5.27 -6.31 -24.17
N PHE A 40 -5.26 -6.51 -22.85
CA PHE A 40 -4.47 -5.69 -21.93
C PHE A 40 -2.99 -6.12 -21.86
N PHE A 41 -2.66 -7.34 -22.26
CA PHE A 41 -1.28 -7.84 -22.34
C PHE A 41 -0.57 -7.39 -23.60
N ASP A 42 -1.29 -7.32 -24.73
CA ASP A 42 -0.70 -7.01 -26.03
C ASP A 42 -0.43 -5.51 -26.21
N ARG A 43 -1.19 -4.65 -25.53
CA ARG A 43 -1.01 -3.20 -25.60
C ARG A 43 0.14 -2.73 -24.70
N LYS A 44 1.36 -2.88 -25.19
CA LYS A 44 2.60 -2.37 -24.56
C LYS A 44 2.91 -0.96 -25.05
N ILE A 45 3.48 -0.13 -24.16
CA ILE A 45 4.10 1.13 -24.56
C ILE A 45 5.34 0.79 -25.39
N VAL A 46 5.48 1.39 -26.58
CA VAL A 46 6.54 1.07 -27.55
C VAL A 46 7.91 1.07 -26.87
N GLY A 47 8.61 -0.07 -26.93
CA GLY A 47 9.96 -0.23 -26.38
C GLY A 47 10.05 -0.44 -24.86
N SER A 48 8.94 -0.60 -24.13
CA SER A 48 8.91 -0.83 -22.69
C SER A 48 8.20 -2.12 -22.30
N ARG A 49 8.55 -2.69 -21.13
CA ARG A 49 7.81 -3.79 -20.49
C ARG A 49 6.46 -3.31 -19.92
N ILE A 50 6.28 -2.00 -19.81
CA ILE A 50 5.07 -1.36 -19.29
C ILE A 50 3.98 -1.40 -20.36
N GLY A 51 2.84 -1.99 -20.01
CA GLY A 51 1.61 -1.99 -20.80
C GLY A 51 0.42 -1.55 -19.95
N TYR A 52 -0.79 -1.56 -20.51
CA TYR A 52 -2.00 -1.11 -19.80
C TYR A 52 -2.24 -1.85 -18.49
N LEU A 53 -1.98 -3.16 -18.44
CA LEU A 53 -2.08 -3.95 -17.22
C LEU A 53 -1.24 -3.37 -16.07
N HIS A 54 -0.01 -2.93 -16.36
CA HIS A 54 0.87 -2.32 -15.37
C HIS A 54 0.34 -0.97 -14.90
N ILE A 55 -0.19 -0.16 -15.82
CA ILE A 55 -0.80 1.13 -15.49
C ILE A 55 -2.00 0.95 -14.56
N ILE A 56 -2.84 -0.06 -14.81
CA ILE A 56 -4.00 -0.38 -13.97
C ILE A 56 -3.53 -0.78 -12.57
N TYR A 57 -2.58 -1.70 -12.45
CA TYR A 57 -2.07 -2.12 -11.14
C TYR A 57 -1.33 -1.00 -10.39
N SER A 58 -0.54 -0.18 -11.09
CA SER A 58 0.08 1.01 -10.50
C SER A 58 -0.98 2.01 -10.02
N SER A 59 -2.06 2.22 -10.77
CA SER A 59 -3.18 3.07 -10.35
C SER A 59 -3.83 2.55 -9.06
N ILE A 60 -4.04 1.23 -8.97
CA ILE A 60 -4.57 0.60 -7.74
C ILE A 60 -3.66 0.89 -6.55
N ILE A 61 -2.34 0.78 -6.71
CA ILE A 61 -1.36 1.10 -5.65
C ILE A 61 -1.47 2.56 -5.23
N VAL A 62 -1.55 3.50 -6.19
CA VAL A 62 -1.67 4.94 -5.91
C VAL A 62 -2.98 5.28 -5.21
N CYS A 63 -4.07 4.56 -5.48
CA CYS A 63 -5.33 4.72 -4.76
C CYS A 63 -5.19 4.48 -3.24
N GLY A 64 -4.12 3.82 -2.78
CA GLY A 64 -3.81 3.66 -1.36
C GLY A 64 -3.44 4.96 -0.64
N VAL A 65 -3.11 6.04 -1.37
CA VAL A 65 -2.85 7.35 -0.76
C VAL A 65 -4.13 7.94 -0.17
N CYS A 66 -5.29 7.71 -0.78
CA CYS A 66 -6.58 8.22 -0.29
C CYS A 66 -6.92 7.76 1.15
N PRO A 67 -6.94 6.44 1.48
CA PRO A 67 -7.17 6.00 2.85
C PRO A 67 -6.08 6.45 3.82
N THR A 68 -4.81 6.56 3.39
CA THR A 68 -3.74 7.11 4.22
C THR A 68 -4.01 8.56 4.61
N THR A 69 -4.33 9.43 3.65
CA THR A 69 -4.64 10.83 3.91
C THR A 69 -5.86 10.98 4.81
N HIS A 70 -6.91 10.20 4.57
CA HIS A 70 -8.10 10.21 5.41
C HIS A 70 -7.79 9.76 6.84
N TRP A 71 -6.97 8.71 7.01
CA TRP A 71 -6.53 8.25 8.32
C TRP A 71 -5.73 9.32 9.10
N VAL A 72 -4.81 10.02 8.43
CA VAL A 72 -4.03 11.14 8.99
C VAL A 72 -4.97 12.24 9.48
N TYR A 73 -5.99 12.58 8.69
CA TYR A 73 -6.98 13.60 9.06
C TYR A 73 -7.76 13.19 10.31
N LEU A 74 -8.26 11.95 10.38
CA LEU A 74 -9.02 11.45 11.53
C LEU A 74 -8.21 11.44 12.83
N HIS A 75 -6.90 11.23 12.75
CA HIS A 75 -6.03 11.18 13.93
C HIS A 75 -5.44 12.55 14.33
N GLY A 76 -5.93 13.64 13.73
CA GLY A 76 -5.55 15.00 14.09
C GLY A 76 -4.29 15.52 13.42
N GLY A 77 -3.89 14.93 12.29
CA GLY A 77 -2.84 15.44 11.43
C GLY A 77 -1.43 15.01 11.84
N LEU A 78 -0.44 15.56 11.13
CA LEU A 78 0.98 15.19 11.23
C LEU A 78 1.65 15.61 12.54
N SER A 79 1.03 16.49 13.33
CA SER A 79 1.53 16.89 14.64
C SER A 79 1.35 15.80 15.70
N ASN A 80 0.53 14.78 15.42
CA ASN A 80 0.37 13.64 16.31
C ASN A 80 1.54 12.67 16.13
N GLU A 81 2.29 12.42 17.20
CA GLU A 81 3.46 11.52 17.19
C GLU A 81 3.10 10.09 16.74
N HIS A 82 1.91 9.61 17.11
CA HIS A 82 1.38 8.32 16.66
C HIS A 82 1.24 8.26 15.13
N VAL A 83 0.74 9.34 14.53
CA VAL A 83 0.56 9.47 13.08
C VAL A 83 1.92 9.54 12.39
N ALA A 84 2.84 10.33 12.93
CA ALA A 84 4.19 10.48 12.38
C ALA A 84 4.95 9.15 12.35
N ASN A 85 4.91 8.38 13.44
CA ASN A 85 5.58 7.08 13.53
C ASN A 85 5.03 6.09 12.49
N TRP A 86 3.71 5.97 12.38
CA TRP A 86 3.11 5.05 11.41
C TRP A 86 3.29 5.50 9.96
N LEU A 87 3.38 6.81 9.70
CA LEU A 87 3.69 7.31 8.36
C LEU A 87 5.10 6.92 7.90
N ILE A 88 6.06 6.79 8.82
CA ILE A 88 7.39 6.26 8.47
C ILE A 88 7.26 4.83 7.93
N ASP A 89 6.44 3.99 8.57
CA ASP A 89 6.20 2.62 8.11
C ASP A 89 5.58 2.56 6.71
N ILE A 90 4.64 3.47 6.43
CA ILE A 90 4.08 3.64 5.08
C ILE A 90 5.14 4.09 4.10
N VAL A 91 5.98 5.07 4.45
CA VAL A 91 7.04 5.56 3.56
C VAL A 91 8.03 4.44 3.24
N VAL A 92 8.42 3.64 4.23
CA VAL A 92 9.28 2.45 4.03
C VAL A 92 8.61 1.45 3.10
N LEU A 93 7.33 1.16 3.32
CA LEU A 93 6.54 0.27 2.47
C LEU A 93 6.54 0.72 1.00
N TYR A 94 6.15 1.96 0.74
CA TYR A 94 6.08 2.51 -0.62
C TYR A 94 7.47 2.62 -1.26
N SER A 95 8.51 2.89 -0.48
CA SER A 95 9.90 2.92 -0.97
C SER A 95 10.36 1.54 -1.43
N LEU A 96 10.07 0.48 -0.67
CA LEU A 96 10.41 -0.90 -1.05
C LEU A 96 9.62 -1.35 -2.30
N VAL A 97 8.32 -1.01 -2.38
CA VAL A 97 7.50 -1.31 -3.56
C VAL A 97 7.98 -0.56 -4.79
N ALA A 98 8.33 0.73 -4.64
CA ALA A 98 8.88 1.54 -5.73
C ALA A 98 10.24 1.00 -6.21
N ALA A 99 11.12 0.61 -5.27
CA ALA A 99 12.39 -0.03 -5.59
C ALA A 99 12.18 -1.36 -6.33
N ALA A 100 11.24 -2.20 -5.88
CA ALA A 100 10.90 -3.43 -6.59
C ALA A 100 10.47 -3.14 -8.03
N PHE A 101 9.53 -2.20 -8.20
CA PHE A 101 9.05 -1.79 -9.52
C PHE A 101 10.17 -1.23 -10.41
N PHE A 102 11.13 -0.50 -9.83
CA PHE A 102 12.31 -0.03 -10.55
C PHE A 102 13.13 -1.19 -11.14
N PHE A 103 13.44 -2.24 -10.37
CA PHE A 103 14.12 -3.43 -10.90
C PHE A 103 13.29 -4.09 -12.01
N TYR A 104 11.99 -4.25 -11.79
CA TYR A 104 11.08 -4.86 -12.77
C TYR A 104 11.08 -4.16 -14.13
N VAL A 105 11.05 -2.83 -14.14
CA VAL A 105 10.98 -2.02 -15.36
C VAL A 105 12.35 -1.88 -16.03
N THR A 106 13.41 -1.68 -15.25
CA THR A 106 14.75 -1.38 -15.81
C THR A 106 15.47 -2.61 -16.33
N LEU A 107 15.12 -3.81 -15.84
CA LEU A 107 15.80 -5.06 -16.14
C LEU A 107 17.28 -5.04 -15.72
N ILE A 108 17.64 -4.22 -14.73
CA ILE A 108 18.98 -4.21 -14.14
C ILE A 108 19.02 -5.34 -13.08
N PRO A 109 20.09 -6.14 -13.00
CA PRO A 109 21.38 -6.02 -13.68
C PRO A 109 21.51 -6.76 -15.02
N GLU A 110 20.58 -7.62 -15.41
CA GLU A 110 20.70 -8.46 -16.62
C GLU A 110 20.81 -7.66 -17.93
N ARG A 111 20.23 -6.46 -17.96
CA ARG A 111 20.38 -5.52 -19.08
C ARG A 111 21.81 -5.01 -19.24
N LEU A 112 22.57 -4.93 -18.15
CA LEU A 112 23.95 -4.43 -18.15
C LEU A 112 24.95 -5.54 -18.44
N CYS A 113 24.71 -6.76 -17.96
CA CYS A 113 25.55 -7.93 -18.20
C CYS A 113 24.72 -9.12 -18.70
N PRO A 114 24.38 -9.16 -20.01
CA PRO A 114 23.63 -10.27 -20.59
C PRO A 114 24.35 -11.61 -20.37
N GLY A 115 23.61 -12.66 -20.02
CA GLY A 115 24.15 -14.01 -19.79
C GLY A 115 24.78 -14.26 -18.43
N THR A 116 24.97 -13.23 -17.60
CA THR A 116 25.56 -13.38 -16.25
C THR A 116 24.51 -13.72 -15.18
N PHE A 117 23.31 -13.14 -15.32
CA PHE A 117 22.24 -13.19 -14.31
C PHE A 117 21.07 -14.10 -14.71
N ASP A 118 21.29 -15.08 -15.60
CA ASP A 118 20.20 -15.89 -16.17
C ASP A 118 19.55 -16.82 -15.13
N LEU A 119 20.31 -17.28 -14.13
CA LEU A 119 19.83 -18.19 -13.07
C LEU A 119 19.61 -17.49 -11.73
N VAL A 120 20.54 -16.61 -11.32
CA VAL A 120 20.53 -15.95 -10.00
C VAL A 120 20.84 -14.47 -10.15
N GLY A 121 20.13 -13.64 -9.41
CA GLY A 121 20.33 -12.19 -9.35
C GLY A 121 19.66 -11.40 -10.48
N CYS A 122 18.76 -12.00 -11.26
CA CYS A 122 17.98 -11.26 -12.25
C CYS A 122 17.03 -10.26 -11.58
N SER A 123 16.65 -9.21 -12.31
CA SER A 123 15.75 -8.16 -11.81
C SER A 123 14.43 -8.69 -11.27
N HIS A 124 13.91 -9.79 -11.84
CA HIS A 124 12.67 -10.40 -11.39
C HIS A 124 12.84 -11.05 -10.00
N GLN A 125 14.00 -11.65 -9.71
CA GLN A 125 14.30 -12.15 -8.37
C GLN A 125 14.41 -11.01 -7.36
N TRP A 126 15.09 -9.91 -7.72
CA TRP A 126 15.14 -8.72 -6.88
C TRP A 126 13.76 -8.13 -6.61
N TRP A 127 12.88 -8.10 -7.62
CA TRP A 127 11.49 -7.71 -7.46
C TRP A 127 10.78 -8.57 -6.40
N HIS A 128 10.86 -9.90 -6.50
CA HIS A 128 10.25 -10.82 -5.53
C HIS A 128 10.79 -10.62 -4.11
N VAL A 129 12.12 -10.49 -3.97
CA VAL A 129 12.76 -10.27 -2.66
C VAL A 129 12.26 -8.98 -2.03
N LEU A 130 12.24 -7.87 -2.77
CA LEU A 130 11.82 -6.57 -2.26
C LEU A 130 10.33 -6.54 -1.90
N ILE A 131 9.46 -7.12 -2.74
CA ILE A 131 8.03 -7.23 -2.43
C ILE A 131 7.79 -8.09 -1.19
N LEU A 132 8.48 -9.23 -1.07
CA LEU A 132 8.38 -10.08 0.11
C LEU A 132 8.83 -9.34 1.38
N SER A 133 9.97 -8.64 1.33
CA SER A 133 10.45 -7.80 2.43
C SER A 133 9.42 -6.73 2.81
N ALA A 134 8.83 -6.07 1.82
CA ALA A 134 7.79 -5.06 2.03
C ALA A 134 6.55 -5.65 2.70
N MET A 135 6.10 -6.84 2.27
CA MET A 135 4.96 -7.53 2.87
C MET A 135 5.23 -7.97 4.31
N VAL A 136 6.41 -8.51 4.59
CA VAL A 136 6.81 -8.92 5.95
C VAL A 136 6.90 -7.70 6.86
N TYR A 137 7.55 -6.62 6.40
CA TYR A 137 7.65 -5.37 7.15
C TYR A 137 6.26 -4.81 7.47
N TRP A 138 5.41 -4.69 6.45
CA TRP A 138 4.05 -4.18 6.62
C TRP A 138 3.22 -5.00 7.60
N GLN A 139 3.41 -6.32 7.58
CA GLN A 139 2.64 -7.17 8.47
C GLN A 139 3.10 -7.12 9.93
N ARG A 140 4.39 -6.86 10.17
CA ARG A 140 4.90 -6.56 11.51
C ARG A 140 4.38 -5.21 12.01
N ALA A 141 4.54 -4.15 11.22
CA ALA A 141 4.05 -2.82 11.57
C ALA A 141 2.54 -2.79 11.85
N GLY A 142 1.75 -3.50 11.03
CA GLY A 142 0.31 -3.65 11.25
C GLY A 142 -0.03 -4.40 12.54
N ALA A 143 0.70 -5.46 12.87
CA ALA A 143 0.51 -6.19 14.12
C ALA A 143 0.87 -5.37 15.35
N GLU A 144 1.96 -4.60 15.29
CA GLU A 144 2.38 -3.66 16.34
C GLU A 144 1.32 -2.59 16.57
N LEU A 145 0.83 -1.94 15.51
CA LEU A 145 -0.24 -0.95 15.61
C LEU A 145 -1.53 -1.53 16.20
N LEU A 146 -1.94 -2.72 15.74
CA LEU A 146 -3.13 -3.37 16.26
C LEU A 146 -2.98 -3.76 17.74
N SER A 147 -1.78 -4.19 18.14
CA SER A 147 -1.48 -4.49 19.53
C SER A 147 -1.58 -3.24 20.41
N PHE A 148 -1.11 -2.09 19.90
CA PHE A 148 -1.20 -0.81 20.60
C PHE A 148 -2.66 -0.43 20.88
N TYR A 149 -3.53 -0.54 19.86
CA TYR A 149 -4.96 -0.27 20.01
C TYR A 149 -5.67 -1.23 20.96
N ARG A 150 -5.29 -2.52 20.96
CA ARG A 150 -5.92 -3.53 21.84
C ARG A 150 -5.48 -3.45 23.30
N MET A 151 -4.24 -3.03 23.55
CA MET A 151 -3.70 -2.94 24.92
C MET A 151 -4.16 -1.69 25.67
N HIS A 152 -4.63 -0.67 24.95
CA HIS A 152 -5.09 0.59 25.53
C HIS A 152 -6.58 0.79 25.19
N GLU A 153 -7.47 0.33 26.07
CA GLU A 153 -8.92 0.34 25.86
C GLU A 153 -9.47 1.75 25.57
N SER A 154 -8.87 2.79 26.17
CA SER A 154 -9.23 4.19 25.94
C SER A 154 -8.63 4.81 24.67
N SER A 155 -7.71 4.14 23.96
CA SER A 155 -7.07 4.70 22.76
C SER A 155 -8.07 4.96 21.64
N CYS A 156 -9.01 4.05 21.41
CA CYS A 156 -10.05 4.28 20.40
C CYS A 156 -11.02 5.39 20.80
N GLU A 157 -11.45 5.45 22.07
CA GLU A 157 -12.33 6.51 22.56
C GLU A 157 -11.69 7.90 22.44
N ASN A 158 -10.42 8.01 22.83
CA ASN A 158 -9.64 9.25 22.74
C ASN A 158 -9.50 9.72 21.29
N VAL A 159 -9.19 8.80 20.37
CA VAL A 159 -9.05 9.09 18.94
C VAL A 159 -10.39 9.54 18.33
N ILE A 160 -11.51 8.88 18.67
CA ILE A 160 -12.84 9.28 18.20
C ILE A 160 -13.22 10.68 18.72
N MET A 161 -12.98 10.95 20.01
CA MET A 161 -13.25 12.26 20.60
C MET A 161 -12.39 13.37 19.99
N MET A 162 -11.12 13.12 19.70
CA MET A 162 -10.23 14.06 19.02
C MET A 162 -10.71 14.35 17.59
N SER A 163 -11.12 13.32 16.85
CA SER A 163 -11.68 13.46 15.50
C SER A 163 -12.94 14.32 15.49
N ALA A 164 -13.87 14.07 16.42
CA ALA A 164 -15.10 14.86 16.55
C ALA A 164 -14.83 16.36 16.82
N ARG A 165 -13.84 16.67 17.68
CA ARG A 165 -13.43 18.06 17.97
C ARG A 165 -12.80 18.76 16.76
N ASN A 166 -12.02 18.04 15.96
CA ASN A 166 -11.42 18.59 14.74
C ASN A 166 -12.48 18.87 13.67
N ILE A 167 -13.45 17.98 13.50
CA ILE A 167 -14.57 18.20 12.59
C ILE A 167 -15.37 19.43 13.02
N SER A 168 -15.66 19.59 14.32
CA SER A 168 -16.38 20.76 14.82
C SER A 168 -15.60 22.08 14.75
N SER A 169 -14.27 22.05 14.67
CA SER A 169 -13.44 23.26 14.53
C SER A 169 -13.24 23.68 13.07
N ALA A 170 -13.65 22.83 12.12
CA ALA A 170 -13.60 23.09 10.69
C ALA A 170 -14.88 23.74 10.14
N TYR A 171 -15.92 23.89 10.98
CA TYR A 171 -17.17 24.62 10.72
C TYR A 171 -17.23 25.88 11.59
#